data_AF-A0A7V5M0J3-F1
#
_entry.id   AF-A0A7V5M0J3-F1
#
_cell.length_a   1.000
_cell.length_b   1.000
_cell.length_c   1.000
_cell.angle_alpha   90.00
_cell.angle_beta   90.00
_cell.angle_gamma   90.00
#
_symmetry.space_group_name_H-M   'P 1'
#
loop_
_entity.id
_entity.type
_entity.pdbx_description
1 polymer ?
#
loop_
_entity_poly.entity_id
_entity_poly.type
_entity_poly.pdbx_seq_one_letter_code
_entity_poly.pdbx_strand_id
1 'polypeptide(L)'
;MAIGCLAGLPVGVPPVYGKTKAAKKIITVDGCPMECSRKVVEDAGFKVTKSFVLARDIGMKKKALHEDIGGNLKPVMEYVSQEDVEKAKKLIVESLKE
;
A
#
# COMPACT_ATOMS: atom_id res chain seq x y z
N MET A 1 13.19 4.12 6.11
CA MET A 1 12.07 3.24 5.72
C MET A 1 12.54 2.38 4.56
N ALA A 2 12.53 1.06 4.69
CA ALA A 2 12.78 0.18 3.55
C ALA A 2 11.45 -0.10 2.86
N ILE A 3 11.37 0.10 1.54
CA ILE A 3 10.22 -0.35 0.75
C ILE A 3 10.29 -1.89 0.68
N GLY A 4 9.28 -2.55 1.23
CA GLY A 4 9.17 -4.01 1.21
C GLY A 4 8.63 -4.49 -0.14
N CYS A 5 9.25 -5.53 -0.70
CA CYS A 5 8.71 -6.16 -1.91
C CYS A 5 7.50 -7.03 -1.52
N LEU A 6 6.29 -6.55 -1.85
CA LEU A 6 5.06 -7.29 -1.57
C LEU A 6 5.00 -8.60 -2.37
N ALA A 7 5.36 -8.57 -3.65
CA ALA A 7 5.31 -9.73 -4.54
C ALA A 7 6.33 -10.82 -4.19
N GLY A 8 7.39 -10.49 -3.43
CA GLY A 8 8.41 -11.46 -3.02
C GLY A 8 8.00 -12.34 -1.86
N LEU A 9 7.05 -11.90 -1.02
CA LEU A 9 6.53 -12.69 0.10
C LEU A 9 5.75 -13.95 -0.33
N PRO A 10 4.77 -13.89 -1.25
CA PRO A 10 3.99 -15.07 -1.62
C PRO A 10 4.80 -16.10 -2.39
N VAL A 11 5.90 -15.70 -3.05
CA VAL A 11 6.79 -16.62 -3.80
C VAL A 11 8.05 -17.01 -3.01
N GLY A 12 8.11 -16.68 -1.73
CA GLY A 12 9.17 -17.20 -0.84
C GLY A 12 10.58 -16.63 -1.08
N VAL A 13 10.72 -15.41 -1.63
CA VAL A 13 12.04 -14.84 -1.97
C VAL A 13 12.90 -14.67 -0.71
N PRO A 14 14.02 -15.40 -0.55
CA PRO A 14 14.74 -15.43 0.73
C PRO A 14 15.27 -14.06 1.20
N PRO A 15 15.84 -13.21 0.32
CA PRO A 15 16.22 -11.84 0.73
C PRO A 15 15.05 -10.97 1.20
N VAL A 16 13.83 -11.21 0.71
CA VAL A 16 12.64 -10.47 1.15
C VAL A 16 12.24 -10.93 2.54
N TYR A 17 12.15 -12.24 2.78
CA TYR A 17 11.86 -12.79 4.12
C TYR A 17 12.90 -12.36 5.16
N GLY A 18 14.19 -12.40 4.81
CA GLY A 18 15.26 -11.96 5.71
C GLY A 18 15.10 -10.50 6.15
N LYS A 19 14.80 -9.60 5.21
CA LYS A 19 14.53 -8.18 5.51
C LYS A 19 13.26 -7.99 6.33
N THR A 20 12.18 -8.69 5.98
CA THR A 20 10.91 -8.60 6.70
C THR A 20 11.04 -9.12 8.14
N LYS A 21 11.79 -10.20 8.36
CA LYS A 21 12.09 -10.72 9.71
C LYS A 21 12.93 -9.76 10.54
N ALA A 22 13.86 -9.03 9.92
CA ALA A 22 14.68 -8.03 10.60
C ALA A 22 13.94 -6.70 10.85
N ALA A 23 12.75 -6.51 10.27
CA ALA A 23 12.00 -5.27 10.41
C ALA A 23 11.46 -5.12 11.85
N LYS A 24 11.74 -3.97 12.48
CA LYS A 24 11.21 -3.64 13.81
C LYS A 24 9.71 -3.39 13.80
N LYS A 25 9.20 -2.84 12.69
CA LYS A 25 7.79 -2.53 12.45
C LYS A 25 7.46 -2.84 11.01
N ILE A 26 6.29 -3.42 10.79
CA ILE A 26 5.75 -3.70 9.47
C ILE A 26 4.45 -2.92 9.34
N ILE A 27 4.41 -1.98 8.40
CA ILE A 27 3.26 -1.13 8.13
C ILE A 27 2.76 -1.46 6.74
N THR A 28 1.49 -1.83 6.62
CA THR A 28 0.84 -2.08 5.33
C THR A 28 -0.05 -0.91 4.95
N VAL A 29 0.00 -0.54 3.67
CA VAL A 29 -0.81 0.53 3.09
C VAL A 29 -1.54 -0.04 1.90
N ASP A 30 -2.86 -0.06 1.99
CA ASP A 30 -3.76 -0.61 1.00
C ASP A 30 -4.65 0.49 0.41
N GLY A 31 -4.83 0.45 -0.90
CA GLY A 31 -5.69 1.43 -1.59
C GLY A 31 -7.19 1.12 -1.47
N CYS A 32 -7.59 -0.06 -1.00
CA CYS A 32 -9.00 -0.46 -0.91
C CYS A 32 -9.24 -1.49 0.20
N PRO A 33 -10.52 -1.74 0.57
CA PRO A 33 -10.89 -2.66 1.66
C PRO A 33 -10.49 -4.13 1.47
N MET A 34 -9.91 -4.49 0.32
CA MET A 34 -9.41 -5.84 0.09
C MET A 34 -8.19 -6.17 0.93
N GLU A 35 -7.43 -5.15 1.37
CA GLU A 35 -6.28 -5.31 2.28
C GLU A 35 -5.25 -6.34 1.78
N CYS A 36 -4.95 -6.33 0.47
CA CYS A 36 -4.07 -7.31 -0.16
C CYS A 36 -2.66 -7.27 0.42
N SER A 37 -2.14 -6.08 0.72
CA SER A 37 -0.81 -5.91 1.31
C SER A 37 -0.75 -6.53 2.70
N ARG A 38 -1.71 -6.19 3.56
CA ARG A 38 -1.86 -6.79 4.89
C ARG A 38 -1.94 -8.32 4.84
N LYS A 39 -2.86 -8.86 4.03
CA LYS A 39 -3.10 -10.32 3.94
C LYS A 39 -1.85 -11.06 3.51
N VAL A 40 -1.16 -10.59 2.45
CA VAL A 40 0.07 -11.22 1.98
C VAL A 40 1.17 -11.24 3.05
N VAL A 41 1.27 -10.17 3.87
CA VAL A 41 2.24 -10.12 4.98
C VAL A 41 1.86 -11.09 6.10
N GLU A 42 0.58 -11.13 6.50
CA GLU A 42 0.08 -12.03 7.55
C GLU A 42 0.15 -13.51 7.11
N ASP A 43 -0.19 -13.82 5.86
CA ASP A 43 -0.11 -15.16 5.27
C ASP A 43 1.34 -15.67 5.21
N ALA A 44 2.31 -14.76 5.03
CA ALA A 44 3.74 -15.07 5.11
C ALA A 44 4.25 -15.26 6.57
N GLY A 45 3.37 -15.21 7.56
CA GLY A 45 3.68 -15.44 8.98
C GLY A 45 4.24 -14.23 9.72
N PHE A 46 4.17 -13.03 9.13
CA PHE A 46 4.66 -11.80 9.76
C PHE A 46 3.53 -11.02 10.43
N LYS A 47 3.82 -10.47 11.62
CA LYS A 47 2.87 -9.62 12.33
C LYS A 47 2.91 -8.19 11.80
N VAL A 48 1.78 -7.73 11.26
CA VAL A 48 1.58 -6.33 10.88
C VAL A 48 1.47 -5.48 12.15
N THR A 49 2.28 -4.42 12.24
CA THR A 49 2.26 -3.45 13.35
C THR A 49 1.11 -2.47 13.20
N LYS A 50 0.88 -1.97 11.98
CA LYS A 50 -0.23 -1.09 11.61
C LYS A 50 -0.65 -1.38 10.17
N SER A 51 -1.95 -1.30 9.91
CA SER A 51 -2.52 -1.41 8.56
C SER A 51 -3.36 -0.17 8.29
N PHE A 52 -3.20 0.42 7.12
CA PHE A 52 -4.01 1.52 6.63
C PHE A 52 -4.71 1.13 5.33
N VAL A 53 -5.98 1.49 5.21
CA VAL A 53 -6.77 1.43 3.98
C VAL A 53 -7.10 2.86 3.57
N LEU A 54 -6.40 3.39 2.56
CA LEU A 54 -6.50 4.81 2.17
C LEU A 54 -7.94 5.22 1.80
N ALA A 55 -8.71 4.34 1.17
CA ALA A 55 -10.11 4.62 0.85
C ALA A 55 -11.00 4.85 2.10
N ARG A 56 -10.66 4.19 3.22
CA ARG A 56 -11.38 4.28 4.49
C ARG A 56 -10.79 5.37 5.39
N ASP A 57 -9.47 5.38 5.53
CA ASP A 57 -8.78 6.14 6.58
C ASP A 57 -8.55 7.61 6.18
N ILE A 58 -8.50 7.92 4.87
CA ILE A 58 -8.37 9.30 4.37
C ILE A 58 -9.46 9.67 3.35
N GLY A 59 -10.39 8.77 3.08
CA GLY A 59 -11.48 8.99 2.11
C GLY A 59 -11.03 9.02 0.66
N MET A 60 -9.88 8.44 0.32
CA MET A 60 -9.34 8.43 -1.04
C MET A 60 -10.32 7.74 -2.00
N LYS A 61 -10.71 8.43 -3.08
CA LYS A 61 -11.61 7.86 -4.09
C LYS A 61 -10.81 7.16 -5.17
N LYS A 62 -10.98 5.84 -5.30
CA LYS A 62 -10.45 5.10 -6.45
C LYS A 62 -11.17 5.55 -7.71
N LYS A 63 -10.43 6.11 -8.67
CA LYS A 63 -10.89 6.27 -10.05
C LYS A 63 -10.59 4.99 -10.81
N ALA A 64 -11.59 4.44 -11.49
CA ALA A 64 -11.44 3.23 -12.27
C ALA A 64 -10.82 3.57 -13.62
N LEU A 65 -9.54 3.22 -13.82
CA LEU A 65 -8.87 3.43 -15.12
C LEU A 65 -9.62 2.74 -16.26
N HIS A 66 -10.25 1.60 -15.99
CA HIS A 66 -10.97 0.80 -16.99
C HIS A 66 -12.20 1.49 -17.58
N GLU A 67 -12.76 2.50 -16.91
CA GLU A 67 -13.90 3.27 -17.44
C GLU A 67 -13.51 4.08 -18.70
N ASP A 68 -12.23 4.44 -18.83
CA ASP A 68 -11.70 5.18 -19.97
C ASP A 68 -10.89 4.30 -20.94
N ILE A 69 -10.72 3.00 -20.66
CA ILE A 69 -10.03 2.05 -21.54
C ILE A 69 -10.89 1.81 -22.79
N GLY A 70 -10.30 2.00 -23.97
CA GLY A 70 -11.01 1.90 -25.27
C GLY A 70 -11.71 3.19 -25.70
N GLY A 71 -11.66 4.22 -24.86
CA GLY A 71 -12.14 5.58 -25.15
C GLY A 71 -11.00 6.59 -25.13
N ASN A 72 -11.27 7.75 -24.52
CA ASN A 72 -10.32 8.86 -24.45
C ASN A 72 -9.44 8.76 -23.19
N LEU A 73 -8.47 7.84 -23.23
CA LEU A 73 -7.47 7.68 -22.17
C LEU A 73 -6.76 9.00 -21.89
N LYS A 74 -6.85 9.48 -20.66
CA LYS A 74 -6.18 10.71 -20.22
C LYS A 74 -4.76 10.41 -19.72
N PRO A 75 -3.87 11.40 -19.66
CA PRO A 75 -2.62 11.29 -18.94
C PRO A 75 -2.85 10.82 -17.48
N VAL A 76 -1.99 9.94 -16.98
CA VAL A 76 -2.13 9.31 -15.64
C VAL A 76 -2.35 10.34 -14.52
N MET A 77 -1.72 11.51 -14.63
CA MET A 77 -1.80 12.57 -13.63
C MET A 77 -3.21 13.14 -13.45
N GLU A 78 -4.07 13.07 -14.46
CA GLU A 78 -5.48 13.51 -14.35
C GLU A 78 -6.33 12.58 -13.46
N TYR A 79 -5.86 11.35 -13.27
CA TYR A 79 -6.48 10.38 -12.37
C TYR A 79 -5.98 10.48 -10.94
N VAL A 80 -4.94 11.28 -10.68
CA VAL A 80 -4.29 11.41 -9.38
C VAL A 80 -4.74 12.71 -8.68
N SER A 81 -5.41 12.58 -7.55
CA SER A 81 -5.73 13.72 -6.68
C SER A 81 -4.51 14.10 -5.85
N GLN A 82 -3.99 15.32 -6.03
CA GLN A 82 -2.86 15.82 -5.22
C GLN A 82 -3.22 15.92 -3.73
N GLU A 83 -4.47 16.25 -3.42
CA GLU A 83 -4.97 16.27 -2.05
C GLU A 83 -4.90 14.87 -1.40
N ASP A 84 -5.29 13.82 -2.12
CA ASP A 84 -5.23 12.45 -1.62
C ASP A 84 -3.78 11.98 -1.44
N VAL A 85 -2.88 12.38 -2.35
CA VAL A 85 -1.43 12.10 -2.23
C VAL A 85 -0.85 12.73 -0.97
N GLU A 86 -1.16 13.99 -0.69
CA GLU A 86 -0.66 14.67 0.52
C GLU A 86 -1.24 14.09 1.81
N LYS A 87 -2.54 13.74 1.83
CA LYS A 87 -3.16 13.03 2.96
C LYS A 87 -2.52 11.67 3.20
N ALA A 88 -2.31 10.87 2.15
CA ALA A 88 -1.68 9.56 2.26
C ALA A 88 -0.23 9.68 2.77
N LYS A 89 0.54 10.63 2.22
CA LYS A 89 1.91 10.90 2.65
C LYS A 89 1.97 11.29 4.12
N LYS A 90 1.10 12.20 4.57
CA LYS A 90 1.02 12.61 5.97
C LYS A 90 0.77 11.41 6.90
N LEU A 91 -0.26 10.61 6.59
CA LEU A 91 -0.61 9.40 7.35
C LEU A 91 0.57 8.42 7.47
N ILE A 92 1.23 8.13 6.36
CA ILE A 92 2.38 7.21 6.33
C ILE A 92 3.53 7.77 7.16
N VAL A 93 3.89 9.04 7.00
CA VAL A 93 5.01 9.66 7.73
C VAL A 93 4.76 9.71 9.24
N GLU A 94 3.54 10.04 9.67
CA GLU A 94 3.16 10.06 11.08
C GLU A 94 3.27 8.66 11.70
N SER A 95 2.86 7.62 10.97
CA SER A 95 2.92 6.24 11.44
C SER A 95 4.35 5.70 11.69
N LEU A 96 5.37 6.35 11.11
CA LEU A 96 6.78 5.97 11.27
C LEU A 96 7.45 6.60 12.50
N LYS A 97 6.86 7.65 13.08
CA LYS A 97 7.43 8.41 14.19
C LYS A 97 7.09 7.84 15.56
N GLU A 98 5.94 7.17 15.66
CA GLU A 98 5.56 6.34 16.81
C GLU A 98 6.45 5.09 16.86
#